data_AF-A0A1Z4V6M4-F1
#
_entry.id   AF-A0A1Z4V6M4-F1
#
_cell.length_a   1.000
_cell.length_b   1.000
_cell.length_c   1.000
_cell.angle_alpha   90.00
_cell.angle_beta   90.00
_cell.angle_gamma   90.00
#
_symmetry.space_group_name_H-M   'P 1'
#
loop_
_entity.id
_entity.type
_entity.pdbx_description
1 polymer ?
#
loop_
_entity_poly.entity_id
_entity_poly.type
_entity_poly.pdbx_seq_one_letter_code
_entity_poly.pdbx_strand_id
1 'polypeptide(L)'
;MSYLVSAIDGVIKGNQATVDTDSFYVYHYKDAKEGFTFSAFVQPDNANLKQVQLVGKSEGLDIMLTEKILNRIANPDVTPQTFTFSPPRGTKKVKSLSITPF
;
A
#
# COMPACT_ATOMS: atom_id res chain seq x y z
N MET A 1 5.05 27.92 -12.64
CA MET A 1 5.40 28.05 -11.20
C MET A 1 5.90 26.70 -10.73
N SER A 2 7.18 26.64 -10.34
CA SER A 2 7.87 25.41 -9.95
C SER A 2 7.86 25.33 -8.43
N TYR A 3 7.19 24.33 -7.84
CA TYR A 3 7.26 24.12 -6.39
C TYR A 3 8.47 23.23 -6.08
N LEU A 4 9.53 23.85 -5.56
CA LEU A 4 10.64 23.16 -4.92
C LEU A 4 10.15 22.61 -3.58
N VAL A 5 9.88 21.31 -3.52
CA VAL A 5 9.57 20.62 -2.28
C VAL A 5 10.88 20.09 -1.69
N SER A 6 11.48 20.87 -0.79
CA SER A 6 12.66 20.48 -0.01
C SER A 6 12.37 19.19 0.78
N ALA A 7 13.20 18.16 0.58
CA ALA A 7 13.10 16.89 1.29
C ALA A 7 13.49 17.09 2.76
N ILE A 8 12.52 16.85 3.66
CA ILE A 8 12.73 16.68 5.09
C ILE A 8 12.51 15.19 5.33
N ASP A 9 13.55 14.51 5.81
CA ASP A 9 13.56 13.06 6.03
C ASP A 9 12.33 12.61 6.85
N GLY A 10 11.60 11.61 6.34
CA GLY A 10 10.48 10.98 7.06
C GLY A 10 9.16 11.77 7.12
N VAL A 11 9.04 12.95 6.51
CA VAL A 11 7.79 13.72 6.53
C VAL A 11 6.85 13.25 5.44
N ILE A 12 5.70 12.70 5.84
CA ILE A 12 4.57 12.42 4.94
C ILE A 12 4.07 13.76 4.42
N LYS A 13 4.08 13.93 3.10
CA LYS A 13 3.52 15.10 2.42
C LYS A 13 2.30 14.69 1.64
N GLY A 14 1.35 15.59 1.45
CA GLY A 14 0.24 15.28 0.56
C GLY A 14 -0.29 16.46 -0.22
N ASN A 15 -0.94 16.14 -1.32
CA ASN A 15 -1.54 17.09 -2.24
C ASN A 15 -2.75 16.45 -2.91
N GLN A 16 -3.65 17.29 -3.42
CA GLN A 16 -4.70 16.82 -4.31
C GLN A 16 -4.10 16.45 -5.68
N ALA A 17 -4.63 15.39 -6.28
CA ALA A 17 -4.30 14.98 -7.63
C ALA A 17 -5.51 14.34 -8.31
N THR A 18 -5.63 14.51 -9.62
CA THR A 18 -6.63 13.80 -10.43
C THR A 18 -5.94 12.72 -11.23
N VAL A 19 -6.43 11.49 -11.13
CA VAL A 19 -5.91 10.32 -11.86
C VAL A 19 -7.09 9.56 -12.44
N ASP A 20 -7.04 9.21 -13.73
CA ASP A 20 -8.09 8.44 -14.41
C ASP A 20 -9.50 8.98 -14.14
N THR A 21 -9.66 10.32 -14.18
CA THR A 21 -10.89 11.10 -13.90
C THR A 21 -11.32 11.20 -12.44
N ASP A 22 -10.72 10.43 -11.53
CA ASP A 22 -11.00 10.47 -10.10
C ASP A 22 -10.09 11.48 -9.38
N SER A 23 -10.64 12.16 -8.37
CA SER A 23 -9.87 13.08 -7.51
C SER A 23 -9.45 12.41 -6.21
N PHE A 24 -8.17 12.53 -5.89
CA PHE A 24 -7.55 11.93 -4.71
C PHE A 24 -6.83 12.98 -3.87
N TYR A 25 -6.72 12.71 -2.58
CA TYR A 25 -5.64 13.25 -1.77
C TYR A 25 -4.53 12.21 -1.74
N VAL A 26 -3.35 12.59 -2.24
CA VAL A 26 -2.22 11.68 -2.38
C VAL A 26 -1.22 11.98 -1.29
N TYR A 27 -0.84 10.96 -0.53
CA TYR A 27 0.21 11.04 0.48
C TYR A 27 1.48 10.40 -0.05
N HIS A 28 2.61 11.09 0.09
CA HIS A 28 3.93 10.64 -0.32
C HIS A 28 4.81 10.46 0.91
N TYR A 29 5.44 9.28 0.99
CA TYR A 29 6.49 8.96 1.93
C TYR A 29 7.74 8.56 1.16
N LYS A 30 8.85 9.26 1.40
CA LYS A 30 10.15 8.88 0.84
C LYS A 30 10.94 8.17 1.92
N ASP A 31 11.30 6.92 1.67
CA ASP A 31 12.19 6.17 2.53
C ASP A 31 13.60 6.75 2.47
N ALA A 32 14.14 7.14 3.63
CA ALA A 32 15.44 7.78 3.72
C ALA A 32 16.60 6.80 3.50
N LYS A 33 16.37 5.49 3.73
CA LYS A 33 17.41 4.46 3.66
C LYS A 33 17.59 3.92 2.25
N GLU A 34 16.50 3.43 1.64
CA GLU A 34 16.51 2.77 0.34
C GLU A 34 16.13 3.74 -0.80
N GLY A 35 15.67 4.96 -0.49
CA GLY A 35 15.38 6.02 -1.47
C GLY A 35 14.08 5.83 -2.24
N PHE A 36 13.30 4.79 -1.95
CA PHE A 36 12.00 4.54 -2.55
C PHE A 36 10.96 5.59 -2.11
N THR A 37 10.04 5.91 -3.01
CA THR A 37 8.87 6.75 -2.73
C THR A 37 7.61 5.91 -2.77
N PHE A 38 6.89 5.88 -1.66
CA PHE A 38 5.57 5.30 -1.51
C PHE A 38 4.52 6.40 -1.66
N SER A 39 3.50 6.16 -2.47
CA SER A 39 2.38 7.08 -2.66
C SER A 39 1.07 6.36 -2.39
N ALA A 40 0.23 6.93 -1.53
CA ALA A 40 -1.10 6.41 -1.20
C ALA A 40 -2.18 7.37 -1.70
N PHE A 41 -3.04 6.88 -2.59
CA PHE A 41 -4.13 7.65 -3.19
C PHE A 41 -5.39 7.38 -2.40
N VAL A 42 -5.84 8.39 -1.66
CA VAL A 42 -6.97 8.31 -0.74
C VAL A 42 -8.13 9.13 -1.28
N GLN A 43 -9.31 8.53 -1.27
CA GLN A 43 -10.56 9.19 -1.61
C GLN A 43 -10.89 10.27 -0.57
N PRO A 44 -11.04 11.55 -0.95
CA PRO A 44 -11.26 12.64 0.01
C PRO A 44 -12.60 12.58 0.76
N ASP A 45 -13.62 12.00 0.13
CA ASP A 45 -15.00 11.94 0.63
C ASP A 45 -15.18 10.92 1.77
N ASN A 46 -14.46 9.81 1.72
CA ASN A 46 -14.66 8.67 2.61
C ASN A 46 -13.38 8.11 3.24
N ALA A 47 -12.23 8.76 2.98
CA ALA A 47 -10.91 8.38 3.44
C ALA A 47 -10.48 6.94 3.04
N ASN A 48 -11.10 6.34 2.02
CA ASN A 48 -10.72 5.02 1.55
C ASN A 48 -9.46 5.09 0.69
N LEU A 49 -8.52 4.19 0.96
CA LEU A 49 -7.41 3.91 0.05
C LEU A 49 -7.95 3.32 -1.26
N LYS A 50 -7.45 3.80 -2.40
CA LYS A 50 -7.80 3.29 -3.73
C LYS A 50 -6.62 2.78 -4.52
N GLN A 51 -5.44 3.35 -4.29
CA GLN A 51 -4.23 2.93 -4.96
C GLN A 51 -3.02 3.16 -4.06
N VAL A 52 -2.05 2.27 -4.19
CA VAL A 52 -0.70 2.47 -3.69
C VAL A 52 0.28 2.39 -4.86
N GLN A 53 1.31 3.22 -4.80
CA GLN A 53 2.39 3.22 -5.78
C GLN A 53 3.73 3.21 -5.06
N LEU A 54 4.65 2.42 -5.57
CA LEU A 54 6.05 2.40 -5.16
C LEU A 54 6.90 2.77 -6.38
N VAL A 55 7.73 3.80 -6.24
CA VAL A 55 8.68 4.22 -7.26
C VAL A 55 10.07 4.31 -6.66
N GLY A 56 11.09 3.78 -7.34
CA GLY A 56 12.46 3.91 -6.91
C GLY A 56 13.43 3.22 -7.85
N LYS A 57 14.68 3.10 -7.40
CA LYS A 57 15.74 2.40 -8.12
C LYS A 57 16.30 1.29 -7.25
N SER A 58 16.56 0.14 -7.86
CA SER A 58 17.29 -0.96 -7.21
C SER A 58 18.20 -1.62 -8.22
N GLU A 59 19.47 -1.84 -7.86
CA GLU A 59 20.44 -2.56 -8.70
C GLU A 59 20.54 -2.03 -10.15
N GLY A 60 20.37 -0.72 -10.34
CA GLY A 60 20.41 -0.07 -11.66
C GLY A 60 19.11 -0.13 -12.46
N LEU A 61 18.05 -0.72 -11.93
CA LEU A 61 16.73 -0.78 -12.53
C LEU A 61 15.82 0.31 -11.95
N ASP A 62 15.06 0.97 -12.82
CA ASP A 62 13.93 1.81 -12.44
C ASP A 62 12.71 0.91 -12.14
N ILE A 63 12.23 0.94 -10.90
CA ILE A 63 11.10 0.15 -10.45
C ILE A 63 9.90 1.07 -10.25
N MET A 64 8.79 0.72 -10.89
CA MET A 64 7.48 1.28 -10.61
C MET A 64 6.47 0.14 -10.42
N LEU A 65 5.92 0.05 -9.20
CA LEU A 65 4.81 -0.84 -8.87
C LEU A 65 3.59 0.02 -8.57
N THR A 66 2.44 -0.35 -9.14
CA THR A 66 1.16 0.28 -8.85
C THR A 66 0.14 -0.79 -8.56
N GLU A 67 -0.49 -0.72 -7.40
CA GLU A 67 -1.60 -1.60 -7.02
C GLU A 67 -2.87 -0.77 -6.85
N LYS A 68 -3.95 -1.19 -7.49
CA LYS A 68 -5.26 -0.53 -7.45
C LYS A 68 -6.30 -1.43 -6.79
N ILE A 69 -7.08 -0.87 -5.87
CA ILE A 69 -8.23 -1.53 -5.25
C ILE A 69 -9.43 -1.36 -6.19
N LEU A 70 -9.72 -2.39 -6.98
CA LEU A 70 -10.85 -2.40 -7.91
C LEU A 70 -12.19 -2.55 -7.19
N ASN A 71 -12.22 -3.35 -6.13
CA ASN A 71 -13.40 -3.57 -5.30
C ASN A 71 -12.98 -3.67 -3.83
N ARG A 72 -13.75 -3.05 -2.95
CA ARG A 72 -13.58 -3.15 -1.50
C ARG A 72 -14.93 -3.50 -0.88
N ILE A 73 -14.97 -4.62 -0.18
CA ILE A 73 -16.09 -5.02 0.66
C ILE A 73 -15.69 -4.67 2.09
N ALA A 74 -16.58 -4.05 2.86
CA ALA A 74 -16.32 -3.81 4.27
C ALA A 74 -16.09 -5.16 4.98
N ASN A 75 -15.09 -5.22 5.85
CA ASN A 75 -14.82 -6.45 6.59
C ASN A 75 -16.04 -6.78 7.46
N PRO A 76 -16.56 -8.02 7.41
CA PRO A 76 -17.53 -8.47 8.40
C PRO A 76 -16.85 -8.60 9.77
N ASP A 77 -17.63 -8.85 10.82
CA ASP A 77 -17.08 -9.23 12.13
C ASP A 77 -16.20 -10.48 11.97
N VAL A 78 -14.90 -10.33 12.25
CA VAL A 78 -13.91 -11.40 12.13
C VAL A 78 -13.75 -12.07 13.49
N THR A 79 -13.91 -13.38 13.56
CA THR A 79 -13.62 -14.18 14.76
C THR A 79 -12.31 -14.94 14.56
N PRO A 80 -11.68 -15.48 15.61
CA PRO A 80 -10.47 -16.31 15.47
C PRO A 80 -10.64 -17.53 14.53
N GLN A 81 -11.88 -17.92 14.21
CA GLN A 81 -12.21 -19.03 13.33
C GLN A 81 -12.47 -18.60 11.87
N THR A 82 -12.41 -17.29 11.55
CA THR A 82 -12.66 -16.81 10.17
C THR A 82 -11.65 -17.36 9.16
N PHE A 83 -10.40 -17.59 9.58
CA PHE A 83 -9.36 -18.12 8.69
C PHE A 83 -8.98 -19.54 9.10
N THR A 84 -9.33 -20.51 8.26
CA THR A 84 -8.87 -21.91 8.39
C THR A 84 -8.02 -22.27 7.19
N PHE A 85 -6.81 -22.78 7.43
CA PHE A 85 -5.96 -23.32 6.38
C PHE A 85 -6.28 -24.80 6.15
N SER A 86 -6.83 -25.11 4.98
CA SER A 86 -7.11 -26.48 4.53
C SER A 86 -6.15 -26.85 3.39
N PRO A 87 -5.09 -27.64 3.67
CA PRO A 87 -4.09 -27.93 2.66
C PRO A 87 -4.62 -28.92 1.60
N PRO A 88 -4.20 -28.80 0.32
CA PRO A 88 -4.51 -29.79 -0.71
C PRO A 88 -4.03 -31.21 -0.37
N ARG A 89 -4.66 -32.23 -0.96
CA ARG A 89 -4.22 -33.64 -0.79
C ARG A 89 -2.78 -33.82 -1.28
N GLY A 90 -2.01 -34.67 -0.58
CA GLY A 90 -0.62 -34.97 -0.93
C GLY A 90 0.39 -33.93 -0.45
N THR A 91 -0.06 -32.83 0.15
CA THR A 91 0.85 -31.87 0.78
C THR A 91 1.44 -32.44 2.07
N LYS A 92 2.72 -32.12 2.31
CA LYS A 92 3.42 -32.44 3.55
C LYS A 92 3.57 -31.17 4.37
N LYS A 93 3.09 -31.19 5.61
CA LYS A 93 3.32 -30.11 6.56
C LYS A 93 4.82 -30.05 6.89
N VAL A 94 5.45 -28.90 6.61
CA VAL A 94 6.88 -28.68 6.87
C VAL A 94 7.13 -27.89 8.17
N LYS A 95 6.23 -26.98 8.54
CA LYS A 95 6.35 -26.14 9.74
C LYS A 95 4.97 -25.62 10.17
N SER A 96 4.82 -25.33 11.46
CA SER A 96 3.71 -24.53 12.00
C SER A 96 4.24 -23.16 12.43
N LEU A 97 3.50 -22.11 12.09
CA LEU A 97 3.76 -20.75 12.54
C LEU A 97 2.52 -20.28 13.31
N SER A 98 2.74 -19.78 14.52
CA SER A 98 1.71 -19.06 15.28
C SER A 98 1.68 -17.62 14.82
N ILE A 99 0.49 -17.06 14.66
CA ILE A 99 0.28 -15.66 14.31
C ILE A 99 -0.40 -14.98 15.51
N THR A 100 0.10 -13.83 15.94
CA THR A 100 -0.41 -13.03 17.08
C THR A 100 -0.31 -11.53 16.79
N PRO A 101 -1.16 -10.68 17.39
CA PRO A 101 -2.42 -11.02 18.05
C PRO A 101 -3.56 -11.04 17.02
N PHE A 102 -4.52 -11.94 17.20
CA PHE A 102 -5.87 -11.70 16.71
C PHE A 102 -6.60 -10.91 17.79
#